data_AF-A0ABD3GMC2-F1
#
_entry.id   AF-A0ABD3GMC2-F1
#
_cell.length_a   1.000
_cell.length_b   1.000
_cell.length_c   1.000
_cell.angle_alpha   90.00
_cell.angle_beta   90.00
_cell.angle_gamma   90.00
#
_symmetry.space_group_name_H-M   'P 1'
#
loop_
_entity.id
_entity.type
_entity.pdbx_description
1 polymer ?
#
loop_
_entity_poly.entity_id
_entity_poly.type
_entity_poly.pdbx_seq_one_letter_code
_entity_poly.pdbx_strand_id
1 'polypeptide(L)'
;MGAGPNIAPALLRLHFHDCFVRGCDASVLLDGTNGKKFAAGNKNSLQGFNVIDDIKTKVEAICPGVVSCADILTLAARDATLLIGGSNWSVPLGRRDGFVSSKGEADANLPSFNANFATLRNAFTSKGLSVSDRPLSNVMRGRALFTSDDQLRRNSAGVSVIQSLNKSPSPFNQAFGAAMVKMGRISVLTGTNGQIRKNQELTDFPVNCRIS
;
A
#
# COMPACT_ATOMS: atom_id res chain seq x y z
N MET A 1 -12.33 1.93 19.55
CA MET A 1 -11.49 0.73 19.39
C MET A 1 -10.10 1.20 18.96
N GLY A 2 -9.14 1.16 19.88
CA GLY A 2 -7.75 1.50 19.56
C GLY A 2 -7.17 0.41 18.68
N ALA A 3 -6.68 0.79 17.50
CA ALA A 3 -6.08 -0.14 16.57
C ALA A 3 -4.73 -0.61 17.18
N GLY A 4 -4.55 -1.93 17.34
CA GLY A 4 -3.36 -2.49 18.01
C GLY A 4 -2.05 -2.06 17.35
N PRO A 5 -0.89 -2.18 18.05
CA PRO A 5 0.40 -1.61 17.63
C PRO A 5 0.88 -2.03 16.22
N ASN A 6 0.30 -3.07 15.63
CA ASN A 6 0.68 -3.62 14.33
C ASN A 6 -0.19 -3.13 13.16
N ILE A 7 -1.22 -2.31 13.39
CA ILE A 7 -2.15 -1.95 12.32
C ILE A 7 -1.58 -0.92 11.33
N ALA A 8 -0.76 0.02 11.79
CA ALA A 8 -0.16 1.03 10.93
C ALA A 8 0.79 0.43 9.89
N PRO A 9 1.75 -0.43 10.26
CA PRO A 9 2.56 -1.13 9.27
C PRO A 9 1.70 -2.08 8.40
N ALA A 10 0.64 -2.67 8.93
CA ALA A 10 -0.26 -3.53 8.15
C ALA A 10 -1.01 -2.75 7.05
N LEU A 11 -1.61 -1.61 7.36
CA LEU A 11 -2.34 -0.77 6.40
C LEU A 11 -1.40 -0.16 5.36
N LEU A 12 -0.21 0.28 5.79
CA LEU A 12 0.82 0.77 4.88
C LEU A 12 1.23 -0.30 3.88
N ARG A 13 1.46 -1.53 4.36
CA ARG A 13 1.78 -2.67 3.50
C ARG A 13 0.61 -3.04 2.60
N LEU A 14 -0.62 -3.06 3.11
CA LEU A 14 -1.80 -3.36 2.32
C LEU A 14 -1.96 -2.38 1.15
N HIS A 15 -1.74 -1.09 1.38
CA HIS A 15 -1.76 -0.07 0.33
C HIS A 15 -0.62 -0.25 -0.69
N PHE A 16 0.60 -0.56 -0.24
CA PHE A 16 1.70 -0.89 -1.16
C PHE A 16 1.35 -2.08 -2.07
N HIS A 17 0.83 -3.17 -1.50
CA HIS A 17 0.46 -4.38 -2.24
C HIS A 17 -0.73 -4.17 -3.19
N ASP A 18 -1.61 -3.21 -2.91
CA ASP A 18 -2.62 -2.75 -3.86
C ASP A 18 -1.94 -2.08 -5.06
N CYS A 19 -1.25 -0.95 -4.80
CA CYS A 19 -0.66 -0.10 -5.82
C CYS A 19 0.36 -0.78 -6.73
N PHE A 20 1.13 -1.76 -6.21
CA PHE A 20 2.16 -2.42 -7.00
C PHE A 20 1.62 -3.37 -8.08
N VAL A 21 0.37 -3.80 -7.97
CA VAL A 21 -0.23 -4.78 -8.86
C VAL A 21 -1.47 -4.15 -9.49
N ARG A 22 -1.48 -3.88 -10.80
CA ARG A 22 -2.56 -3.16 -11.52
C ARG A 22 -2.84 -1.71 -11.08
N GLY A 23 -2.08 -1.16 -10.15
CA GLY A 23 -2.29 0.19 -9.63
C GLY A 23 -3.16 0.23 -8.39
N CYS A 24 -3.38 1.43 -7.86
CA CYS A 24 -4.14 1.62 -6.63
C CYS A 24 -5.65 1.58 -6.93
N ASP A 25 -6.19 0.39 -7.17
CA ASP A 25 -7.57 0.14 -7.59
C ASP A 25 -8.35 -0.72 -6.57
N ALA A 26 -7.80 -0.94 -5.39
CA ALA A 26 -8.36 -1.77 -4.32
C ALA A 26 -8.67 -3.22 -4.72
N SER A 27 -8.06 -3.72 -5.80
CA SER A 27 -8.20 -5.11 -6.21
C SER A 27 -7.53 -6.08 -5.24
N VAL A 28 -6.64 -5.63 -4.36
CA VAL A 28 -6.12 -6.46 -3.25
C VAL A 28 -7.21 -6.84 -2.23
N LEU A 29 -8.29 -6.05 -2.16
CA LEU A 29 -9.38 -6.27 -1.21
C LEU A 29 -10.43 -7.27 -1.72
N LEU A 30 -10.50 -7.51 -3.03
CA LEU A 30 -11.42 -8.49 -3.60
C LEU A 30 -11.17 -9.90 -3.05
N ASP A 31 -12.24 -10.63 -2.77
CA ASP A 31 -12.18 -12.06 -2.48
C ASP A 31 -12.18 -12.85 -3.81
N GLY A 32 -12.00 -14.17 -3.71
CA GLY A 32 -11.96 -15.07 -4.85
C GLY A 32 -10.76 -16.01 -4.80
N THR A 33 -10.94 -17.23 -5.29
CA THR A 33 -9.93 -18.31 -5.24
C THR A 33 -8.64 -17.98 -5.99
N ASN A 34 -8.72 -17.10 -6.99
CA ASN A 34 -7.57 -16.58 -7.75
C ASN A 34 -7.18 -15.15 -7.36
N GLY A 35 -7.69 -14.60 -6.26
CA GLY A 35 -7.42 -13.24 -5.81
C GLY A 35 -6.00 -13.03 -5.28
N LYS A 36 -5.54 -11.78 -5.29
CA LYS A 36 -4.20 -11.39 -4.81
C LYS A 36 -3.93 -11.86 -3.37
N LYS A 37 -4.95 -12.00 -2.52
CA LYS A 37 -4.82 -12.48 -1.12
C LYS A 37 -4.11 -13.83 -1.00
N PHE A 38 -4.22 -14.68 -2.03
CA PHE A 38 -3.62 -16.01 -2.06
C PHE A 38 -2.23 -16.06 -2.72
N ALA A 39 -1.70 -14.93 -3.22
CA ALA A 39 -0.35 -14.84 -3.76
C ALA A 39 0.70 -15.15 -2.70
N ALA A 40 1.85 -15.68 -3.10
CA ALA A 40 2.90 -16.15 -2.18
C ALA A 40 3.37 -15.02 -1.24
N GLY A 41 3.50 -13.80 -1.76
CA GLY A 41 3.85 -12.61 -0.98
C GLY A 41 2.75 -12.06 -0.07
N ASN A 42 1.52 -12.59 -0.16
CA ASN A 42 0.32 -12.06 0.51
C ASN A 42 -0.31 -13.05 1.50
N LYS A 43 -0.33 -14.33 1.13
CA LYS A 43 -1.01 -15.40 1.87
C LYS A 43 -0.44 -15.50 3.29
N ASN A 44 -1.33 -15.50 4.28
CA ASN A 44 -0.99 -15.51 5.72
C ASN A 44 -0.09 -14.34 6.16
N SER A 45 -0.08 -13.23 5.43
CA SER A 45 0.86 -12.13 5.64
C SER A 45 0.19 -10.75 5.65
N LEU A 46 -0.69 -10.46 4.69
CA LEU A 46 -1.45 -9.21 4.68
C LEU A 46 -2.47 -9.19 5.83
N GLN A 47 -2.63 -8.02 6.44
CA GLN A 47 -3.53 -7.78 7.57
C GLN A 47 -4.25 -6.43 7.38
N GLY A 48 -5.24 -6.14 8.22
CA GLY A 48 -5.96 -4.86 8.22
C GLY A 48 -7.17 -4.79 7.29
N PHE A 49 -7.54 -5.89 6.62
CA PHE A 49 -8.73 -5.94 5.76
C PHE A 49 -10.01 -5.59 6.53
N ASN A 50 -10.17 -6.09 7.75
CA ASN A 50 -11.32 -5.80 8.62
C ASN A 50 -11.44 -4.30 8.95
N VAL A 51 -10.30 -3.61 9.15
CA VAL A 51 -10.32 -2.16 9.40
C VAL A 51 -10.82 -1.40 8.17
N ILE A 52 -10.46 -1.83 6.97
CA ILE A 52 -10.95 -1.22 5.73
C ILE A 52 -12.47 -1.47 5.57
N ASP A 53 -12.93 -2.69 5.87
CA ASP A 53 -14.36 -3.03 5.86
C ASP A 53 -15.15 -2.19 6.89
N ASP A 54 -14.63 -2.04 8.12
CA ASP A 54 -15.24 -1.19 9.16
C ASP A 54 -15.31 0.29 8.76
N ILE A 55 -14.26 0.82 8.11
CA ILE A 55 -14.27 2.19 7.57
C ILE A 55 -15.32 2.31 6.47
N LYS A 56 -15.33 1.38 5.52
CA LYS A 56 -16.30 1.37 4.42
C LYS A 56 -17.72 1.32 4.92
N THR A 57 -18.01 0.48 5.92
CA THR A 57 -19.30 0.42 6.62
C THR A 57 -19.76 1.81 7.06
N LYS A 58 -18.90 2.52 7.79
CA LYS A 58 -19.23 3.84 8.35
C LYS A 58 -19.35 4.92 7.27
N VAL A 59 -18.50 4.86 6.25
CA VAL A 59 -18.53 5.82 5.14
C VAL A 59 -19.78 5.64 4.28
N GLU A 60 -20.18 4.41 3.99
CA GLU A 60 -21.42 4.13 3.24
C GLU A 60 -22.67 4.57 4.01
N ALA A 61 -22.67 4.48 5.34
CA ALA A 61 -23.78 5.00 6.16
C ALA A 61 -23.93 6.54 6.09
N ILE A 62 -22.87 7.27 5.71
CA ILE A 62 -22.86 8.73 5.61
C ILE A 62 -23.09 9.19 4.17
N CYS A 63 -22.40 8.57 3.21
CA CYS A 63 -22.45 8.93 1.80
C CYS A 63 -22.45 7.67 0.90
N PRO A 64 -23.62 7.03 0.72
CA PRO A 64 -23.75 5.78 -0.02
C PRO A 64 -23.20 5.87 -1.45
N GLY A 65 -22.27 4.98 -1.79
CA GLY A 65 -21.75 4.84 -3.14
C GLY A 65 -20.95 6.03 -3.67
N VAL A 66 -20.39 6.84 -2.77
CA VAL A 66 -19.55 8.00 -3.14
C VAL A 66 -18.06 7.68 -3.05
N VAL A 67 -17.62 7.06 -1.95
CA VAL A 67 -16.18 6.87 -1.66
C VAL A 67 -15.73 5.46 -2.06
N SER A 68 -14.71 5.36 -2.91
CA SER A 68 -14.12 4.08 -3.32
C SER A 68 -13.31 3.43 -2.20
N CYS A 69 -13.18 2.10 -2.28
CA CYS A 69 -12.30 1.37 -1.38
C CYS A 69 -10.82 1.72 -1.61
N ALA A 70 -10.44 2.06 -2.85
CA ALA A 70 -9.10 2.54 -3.19
C ALA A 70 -8.73 3.83 -2.46
N ASP A 71 -9.64 4.80 -2.40
CA ASP A 71 -9.41 6.03 -1.64
C ASP A 71 -9.41 5.78 -0.12
N ILE A 72 -10.31 4.92 0.39
CA ILE A 72 -10.30 4.52 1.81
C ILE A 72 -8.95 3.90 2.19
N LEU A 73 -8.43 2.96 1.40
CA LEU A 73 -7.15 2.31 1.68
C LEU A 73 -5.98 3.30 1.67
N THR A 74 -5.98 4.23 0.71
CA THR A 74 -4.95 5.26 0.60
C THR A 74 -4.98 6.23 1.80
N LEU A 75 -6.17 6.67 2.19
CA LEU A 75 -6.36 7.53 3.38
C LEU A 75 -5.98 6.80 4.66
N ALA A 76 -6.41 5.55 4.83
CA ALA A 76 -6.09 4.73 5.99
C ALA A 76 -4.58 4.54 6.17
N ALA A 77 -3.83 4.32 5.07
CA ALA A 77 -2.37 4.23 5.13
C ALA A 77 -1.71 5.55 5.57
N ARG A 78 -2.21 6.70 5.11
CA ARG A 78 -1.73 8.02 5.53
C ARG A 78 -2.03 8.26 7.00
N ASP A 79 -3.29 8.08 7.41
CA ASP A 79 -3.73 8.33 8.78
C ASP A 79 -2.99 7.41 9.76
N ALA A 80 -2.80 6.14 9.42
CA ALA A 80 -2.06 5.22 10.27
C ALA A 80 -0.56 5.58 10.40
N THR A 81 0.04 6.16 9.35
CA THR A 81 1.42 6.67 9.43
C THR A 81 1.51 7.88 10.34
N LEU A 82 0.54 8.79 10.28
CA LEU A 82 0.48 9.96 11.16
C LEU A 82 0.35 9.54 12.63
N LEU A 83 -0.48 8.52 12.92
CA LEU A 83 -0.69 8.00 14.28
C LEU A 83 0.59 7.43 14.92
N ILE A 84 1.57 6.98 14.14
CA ILE A 84 2.85 6.45 14.64
C ILE A 84 3.98 7.48 14.58
N GLY A 85 3.67 8.77 14.41
CA GLY A 85 4.65 9.87 14.44
C GLY A 85 5.32 10.17 13.09
N GLY A 86 4.81 9.62 11.99
CA GLY A 86 5.21 10.06 10.65
C GLY A 86 4.65 11.45 10.30
N SER A 87 5.15 12.07 9.24
CA SER A 87 4.60 13.34 8.75
C SER A 87 3.30 13.15 7.99
N ASN A 88 2.44 14.17 8.04
CA ASN A 88 1.25 14.24 7.20
C ASN A 88 1.62 14.55 5.73
N TRP A 89 0.82 14.06 4.80
CA TRP A 89 0.87 14.45 3.38
C TRP A 89 -0.54 14.52 2.79
N SER A 90 -0.68 15.31 1.74
CA SER A 90 -1.92 15.42 0.97
C SER A 90 -2.15 14.15 0.16
N VAL A 91 -3.34 13.57 0.28
CA VAL A 91 -3.76 12.40 -0.50
C VAL A 91 -4.68 12.87 -1.63
N PRO A 92 -4.26 12.82 -2.91
CA PRO A 92 -5.18 13.02 -4.03
C PRO A 92 -6.27 11.95 -3.99
N LEU A 93 -7.53 12.33 -4.18
CA LEU A 93 -8.70 11.44 -4.17
C LEU A 93 -9.31 11.32 -5.57
N GLY A 94 -10.36 10.50 -5.69
CA GLY A 94 -11.08 10.24 -6.93
C GLY A 94 -10.69 8.92 -7.61
N ARG A 95 -10.02 8.02 -6.87
CA ARG A 95 -9.73 6.66 -7.37
C ARG A 95 -11.02 5.87 -7.48
N ARG A 96 -11.04 4.90 -8.38
CA ARG A 96 -12.13 3.95 -8.56
C ARG A 96 -11.65 2.53 -8.31
N ASP A 97 -12.59 1.68 -7.92
CA ASP A 97 -12.33 0.30 -7.62
C ASP A 97 -12.28 -0.54 -8.91
N GLY A 98 -11.23 -1.36 -9.02
CA GLY A 98 -11.06 -2.33 -10.08
C GLY A 98 -11.98 -3.54 -9.94
N PHE A 99 -12.13 -4.28 -11.04
CA PHE A 99 -12.98 -5.49 -11.11
C PHE A 99 -12.19 -6.79 -11.02
N VAL A 100 -10.86 -6.74 -11.13
CA VAL A 100 -10.01 -7.91 -11.35
C VAL A 100 -8.96 -8.00 -10.26
N SER A 101 -8.91 -9.15 -9.59
CA SER A 101 -7.83 -9.53 -8.68
C SER A 101 -7.13 -10.77 -9.20
N SER A 102 -5.80 -10.73 -9.30
CA SER A 102 -5.02 -11.82 -9.89
C SER A 102 -3.84 -12.21 -9.01
N LYS A 103 -3.85 -13.45 -8.54
CA LYS A 103 -2.74 -14.10 -7.84
C LYS A 103 -1.49 -14.11 -8.70
N GLY A 104 -1.60 -14.49 -9.97
CA GLY A 104 -0.47 -14.60 -10.89
C GLY A 104 0.21 -13.25 -11.15
N GLU A 105 -0.58 -12.18 -11.31
CA GLU A 105 -0.02 -10.83 -11.45
C GLU A 105 0.67 -10.39 -10.15
N ALA A 106 0.12 -10.71 -8.98
CA ALA A 106 0.75 -10.39 -7.70
C ALA A 106 2.06 -11.14 -7.50
N ASP A 107 2.12 -12.45 -7.81
CA ASP A 107 3.35 -13.23 -7.74
C ASP A 107 4.44 -12.71 -8.70
N ALA A 108 4.04 -12.18 -9.87
CA ALA A 108 4.97 -11.66 -10.85
C ALA A 108 5.47 -10.23 -10.54
N ASN A 109 4.66 -9.40 -9.88
CA ASN A 109 4.96 -7.97 -9.71
C ASN A 109 5.45 -7.60 -8.31
N LEU A 110 5.13 -8.39 -7.28
CA LEU A 110 5.55 -8.07 -5.91
C LEU A 110 7.01 -8.46 -5.70
N PRO A 111 7.87 -7.53 -5.25
CA PRO A 111 9.26 -7.85 -4.96
C PRO A 111 9.36 -8.81 -3.77
N SER A 112 10.21 -9.82 -3.90
CA SER A 112 10.51 -10.76 -2.81
C SER A 112 11.40 -10.12 -1.74
N PHE A 113 11.24 -10.54 -0.48
CA PHE A 113 12.09 -10.12 0.64
C PHE A 113 13.57 -10.51 0.45
N ASN A 114 13.86 -11.49 -0.41
CA ASN A 114 15.22 -11.93 -0.74
C ASN A 114 15.79 -11.30 -2.04
N ALA A 115 15.07 -10.36 -2.67
CA ALA A 115 15.48 -9.76 -3.93
C ALA A 115 16.78 -8.94 -3.81
N ASN A 116 17.63 -9.00 -4.85
CA ASN A 116 18.84 -8.20 -4.93
C ASN A 116 18.54 -6.73 -5.31
N PHE A 117 19.54 -5.84 -5.19
CA PHE A 117 19.35 -4.42 -5.49
C PHE A 117 18.86 -4.14 -6.93
N ALA A 118 19.37 -4.86 -7.92
CA ALA A 118 18.99 -4.66 -9.32
C ALA A 118 17.53 -5.05 -9.57
N THR A 119 17.08 -6.17 -9.01
CA THR A 119 15.68 -6.61 -9.06
C THR A 119 14.77 -5.58 -8.38
N LEU A 120 15.12 -5.11 -7.18
CA LEU A 120 14.34 -4.09 -6.47
C LEU A 120 14.28 -2.78 -7.25
N ARG A 121 15.42 -2.32 -7.79
CA ARG A 121 15.46 -1.12 -8.63
C ARG A 121 14.52 -1.26 -9.82
N ASN A 122 14.63 -2.35 -10.57
CA ASN A 122 13.84 -2.59 -11.77
C ASN A 122 12.32 -2.67 -11.45
N ALA A 123 11.96 -3.33 -10.34
CA ALA A 123 10.58 -3.42 -9.88
C ALA A 123 9.98 -2.06 -9.51
N PHE A 124 10.75 -1.18 -8.86
CA PHE A 124 10.27 0.16 -8.52
C PHE A 124 10.25 1.08 -9.76
N THR A 125 11.27 1.02 -10.62
CA THR A 125 11.32 1.84 -11.84
C THR A 125 10.21 1.49 -12.82
N SER A 126 9.78 0.22 -12.90
CA SER A 126 8.64 -0.18 -13.73
C SER A 126 7.31 0.40 -13.27
N LYS A 127 7.24 0.90 -12.02
CA LYS A 127 6.10 1.62 -11.46
C LYS A 127 6.32 3.14 -11.43
N GLY A 128 7.36 3.64 -12.09
CA GLY A 128 7.72 5.06 -12.10
C GLY A 128 8.32 5.56 -10.78
N LEU A 129 8.75 4.66 -9.89
CA LEU A 129 9.38 4.98 -8.62
C LEU A 129 10.91 4.91 -8.74
N SER A 130 11.59 5.78 -8.00
CA SER A 130 13.05 5.88 -7.98
C SER A 130 13.67 5.22 -6.73
N VAL A 131 15.00 5.12 -6.71
CA VAL A 131 15.80 4.58 -5.60
C VAL A 131 15.50 5.30 -4.27
N SER A 132 15.17 6.60 -4.31
CA SER A 132 14.82 7.43 -3.15
C SER A 132 13.39 7.23 -2.64
N ASP A 133 12.52 6.58 -3.40
CA ASP A 133 11.12 6.35 -3.02
C ASP A 133 10.94 5.06 -2.17
N ARG A 134 12.03 4.48 -1.66
CA ARG A 134 12.04 3.24 -0.84
C ARG A 134 12.14 3.56 0.66
N PRO A 135 11.36 2.91 1.54
CA PRO A 135 11.46 3.12 2.99
C PRO A 135 12.79 2.58 3.55
N LEU A 136 13.56 3.41 4.25
CA LEU A 136 14.97 3.16 4.59
C LEU A 136 15.33 3.24 6.09
N SER A 137 14.36 3.28 7.01
CA SER A 137 14.63 3.65 8.41
C SER A 137 15.47 2.63 9.21
N ASN A 138 15.40 1.32 8.91
CA ASN A 138 16.09 0.28 9.70
C ASN A 138 17.46 -0.12 9.15
N VAL A 139 17.73 0.22 7.89
CA VAL A 139 18.91 -0.25 7.14
C VAL A 139 20.21 0.30 7.72
N MET A 140 20.16 1.53 8.25
CA MET A 140 21.33 2.26 8.76
C MET A 140 21.95 1.71 10.04
N ARG A 141 21.16 1.05 10.90
CA ARG A 141 21.63 0.55 12.19
C ARG A 141 22.21 -0.86 12.12
N GLY A 142 22.46 -1.38 10.91
CA GLY A 142 22.82 -2.78 10.68
C GLY A 142 21.68 -3.76 11.01
N ARG A 143 20.47 -3.26 11.27
CA ARG A 143 19.28 -4.04 11.63
C ARG A 143 18.40 -4.32 10.40
N ALA A 144 19.03 -4.59 9.26
CA ALA A 144 18.32 -5.04 8.08
C ALA A 144 17.78 -6.45 8.37
N LEU A 145 16.47 -6.58 8.52
CA LEU A 145 15.83 -7.86 8.82
C LEU A 145 15.76 -8.75 7.57
N PHE A 146 15.62 -8.13 6.40
CA PHE A 146 15.52 -8.84 5.13
C PHE A 146 16.74 -8.61 4.24
N THR A 147 17.08 -9.59 3.39
CA THR A 147 18.16 -9.44 2.41
C THR A 147 17.92 -8.22 1.53
N SER A 148 16.68 -7.95 1.12
CA SER A 148 16.31 -6.74 0.37
C SER A 148 16.75 -5.44 1.03
N ASP A 149 16.73 -5.39 2.37
CA ASP A 149 17.15 -4.22 3.14
C ASP A 149 18.68 -4.11 3.20
N ASP A 150 19.39 -5.24 3.36
CA ASP A 150 20.85 -5.30 3.38
C ASP A 150 21.45 -4.88 2.02
N GLN A 151 20.77 -5.19 0.92
CA GLN A 151 21.17 -4.78 -0.44
C GLN A 151 21.29 -3.27 -0.62
N LEU A 152 20.54 -2.48 0.14
CA LEU A 152 20.59 -1.02 0.08
C LEU A 152 21.91 -0.47 0.64
N ARG A 153 22.57 -1.18 1.56
CA ARG A 153 23.93 -0.84 2.05
C ARG A 153 25.04 -1.34 1.13
N ARG A 154 24.79 -2.39 0.36
CA ARG A 154 25.80 -2.99 -0.54
C ARG A 154 25.93 -2.29 -1.88
N ASN A 155 25.12 -1.26 -2.15
CA ASN A 155 25.12 -0.54 -3.41
C ASN A 155 25.31 0.96 -3.20
N SER A 156 26.18 1.59 -3.98
CA SER A 156 26.53 3.02 -3.86
C SER A 156 25.32 3.96 -3.99
N ALA A 157 24.36 3.66 -4.86
CA ALA A 157 23.14 4.46 -4.99
C ALA A 157 22.22 4.32 -3.78
N GLY A 158 22.14 3.11 -3.20
CA GLY A 158 21.41 2.88 -1.94
C GLY A 158 22.05 3.64 -0.77
N VAL A 159 23.38 3.55 -0.64
CA VAL A 159 24.16 4.26 0.38
C VAL A 159 23.98 5.78 0.26
N SER A 160 23.99 6.34 -0.95
CA SER A 160 23.83 7.78 -1.15
C SER A 160 22.45 8.28 -0.71
N VAL A 161 21.37 7.54 -1.02
CA VAL A 161 20.03 7.86 -0.51
C VAL A 161 19.98 7.74 1.01
N ILE A 162 20.55 6.68 1.56
CA ILE A 162 20.59 6.48 3.00
C ILE A 162 21.30 7.64 3.72
N GLN A 163 22.44 8.09 3.20
CA GLN A 163 23.19 9.22 3.74
C GLN A 163 22.41 10.54 3.62
N SER A 164 21.66 10.75 2.54
CA SER A 164 20.86 11.95 2.37
C SER A 164 19.67 12.01 3.33
N LEU A 165 19.05 10.86 3.63
CA LEU A 165 17.91 10.76 4.55
C LEU A 165 18.32 10.80 6.03
N ASN A 166 19.55 10.46 6.38
CA ASN A 166 20.04 10.46 7.77
C ASN A 166 20.74 11.77 8.20
N LYS A 167 20.53 12.87 7.47
CA LYS A 167 21.01 14.21 7.87
C LYS A 167 20.25 14.71 9.11
N SER A 168 20.79 15.74 9.77
CA SER A 168 20.10 16.45 10.87
C SER A 168 19.86 17.91 10.48
N PRO A 169 18.61 18.41 10.41
CA PRO A 169 17.36 17.64 10.59
C PRO A 169 17.16 16.61 9.47
N SER A 170 16.48 15.50 9.77
CA SER A 170 16.27 14.41 8.81
C SER A 170 15.17 14.75 7.81
N PRO A 171 15.44 14.68 6.48
CA PRO A 171 14.41 14.85 5.46
C PRO A 171 13.58 13.57 5.24
N PHE A 172 13.79 12.51 6.03
CA PHE A 172 13.16 11.20 5.85
C PHE A 172 11.64 11.29 5.76
N ASN A 173 10.98 11.96 6.71
CA ASN A 173 9.53 11.99 6.73
C ASN A 173 8.93 12.72 5.52
N GLN A 174 9.60 13.78 5.04
CA GLN A 174 9.18 14.51 3.85
C GLN A 174 9.36 13.66 2.59
N ALA A 175 10.52 13.01 2.45
CA ALA A 175 10.80 12.11 1.34
C ALA A 175 9.83 10.92 1.32
N PHE A 176 9.53 10.35 2.48
CA PHE A 176 8.56 9.27 2.64
C PHE A 176 7.16 9.70 2.20
N GLY A 177 6.66 10.85 2.68
CA GLY A 177 5.36 11.38 2.24
C GLY A 177 5.29 11.61 0.73
N ALA A 178 6.35 12.18 0.13
CA ALA A 178 6.43 12.35 -1.32
C ALA A 178 6.41 11.02 -2.09
N ALA A 179 7.12 10.00 -1.60
CA ALA A 179 7.11 8.66 -2.16
C ALA A 179 5.72 8.02 -2.08
N MET A 180 5.03 8.18 -0.95
CA MET A 180 3.65 7.69 -0.77
C MET A 180 2.66 8.36 -1.72
N VAL A 181 2.80 9.68 -1.97
CA VAL A 181 1.98 10.38 -2.96
C VAL A 181 2.23 9.88 -4.37
N LYS A 182 3.49 9.61 -4.75
CA LYS A 182 3.81 9.02 -6.05
C LYS A 182 3.23 7.61 -6.19
N MET A 183 3.43 6.76 -5.18
CA MET A 183 2.93 5.40 -5.16
C MET A 183 1.40 5.37 -5.28
N GLY A 184 0.71 6.24 -4.54
CA GLY A 184 -0.74 6.38 -4.59
C GLY A 184 -1.29 6.80 -5.96
N ARG A 185 -0.46 7.19 -6.93
CA ARG A 185 -0.87 7.60 -8.28
C ARG A 185 -0.60 6.53 -9.34
N ILE A 186 -0.04 5.38 -8.97
CA ILE A 186 0.27 4.31 -9.92
C ILE A 186 -1.04 3.78 -10.53
N SER A 187 -1.15 3.91 -11.85
CA SER A 187 -2.21 3.30 -12.69
C SER A 187 -3.63 3.41 -12.12
N VAL A 188 -3.94 4.55 -11.50
CA VAL A 188 -5.25 4.75 -10.86
C VAL A 188 -6.39 4.77 -11.86
N LEU A 189 -7.50 4.14 -11.50
CA LEU A 189 -8.75 4.23 -12.25
C LEU A 189 -9.49 5.52 -11.84
N THR A 190 -9.97 6.30 -12.81
CA THR A 190 -10.67 7.58 -12.59
C THR A 190 -11.83 7.76 -13.58
N GLY A 191 -12.67 8.78 -13.35
CA GLY A 191 -13.81 9.09 -14.22
C GLY A 191 -14.86 7.99 -14.21
N THR A 192 -15.10 7.35 -15.34
CA THR A 192 -16.02 6.20 -15.47
C THR A 192 -15.31 4.85 -15.51
N ASN A 193 -13.98 4.83 -15.48
CA ASN A 193 -13.21 3.58 -15.49
C ASN A 193 -13.23 2.95 -14.09
N GLY A 194 -13.78 1.75 -13.95
CA GLY A 194 -13.98 1.12 -12.64
C GLY A 194 -15.31 1.51 -12.00
N GLN A 195 -15.51 1.13 -10.75
CA GLN A 195 -16.74 1.37 -10.00
C GLN A 195 -16.48 2.02 -8.64
N ILE A 196 -17.54 2.51 -8.00
CA ILE A 196 -17.54 2.67 -6.55
C ILE A 196 -18.21 1.42 -6.03
N ARG A 197 -17.47 0.54 -5.37
CA ARG A 197 -18.07 -0.67 -4.81
C ARG A 197 -19.05 -0.26 -3.73
N LYS A 198 -20.33 -0.53 -4.01
CA LYS A 198 -21.44 -0.34 -3.10
C LYS A 198 -21.74 -1.64 -2.41
N ASN A 199 -22.25 -1.51 -1.22
CA ASN A 199 -22.86 -2.60 -0.48
C ASN A 199 -24.35 -2.56 -0.78
N GLN A 200 -24.90 -3.54 -1.50
CA GLN A 200 -26.35 -3.67 -1.64
C GLN A 200 -26.86 -4.90 -0.87
N GLU A 201 -27.87 -4.61 -0.05
CA GLU A 201 -28.44 -5.37 1.05
C GLU A 201 -29.26 -6.58 0.60
N LEU A 202 -29.07 -7.72 1.29
CA LEU A 202 -30.17 -8.47 1.88
C LEU A 202 -29.67 -8.97 3.25
N THR A 203 -30.12 -8.30 4.31
CA THR A 203 -30.25 -8.73 5.73
C THR A 203 -29.14 -9.64 6.31
N ASP A 204 -28.43 -9.13 7.33
CA ASP A 204 -27.59 -9.84 8.33
C ASP A 204 -26.07 -10.04 8.10
N PHE A 205 -25.40 -9.42 7.12
CA PHE A 205 -23.94 -9.59 6.97
C PHE A 205 -23.13 -8.29 6.76
N PRO A 206 -21.87 -8.23 7.22
CA PRO A 206 -21.06 -7.01 7.28
C PRO A 206 -20.69 -6.44 5.91
N VAL A 207 -20.57 -5.11 5.90
CA VAL A 207 -20.39 -4.21 4.75
C VAL A 207 -18.92 -4.18 4.32
N ASN A 208 -18.56 -4.90 3.26
CA ASN A 208 -17.15 -5.18 2.97
C ASN A 208 -16.67 -4.56 1.65
N CYS A 209 -15.40 -4.14 1.61
CA CYS A 209 -14.69 -3.80 0.37
C CYS A 209 -14.29 -5.05 -0.44
N ARG A 210 -14.98 -6.16 -0.23
CA ARG A 210 -14.69 -7.47 -0.82
C ARG A 210 -15.94 -7.88 -1.57
N ILE A 211 -15.78 -8.21 -2.85
CA ILE A 211 -16.86 -8.83 -3.62
C ILE A 211 -16.65 -10.33 -3.48
N SER A 212 -17.70 -11.05 -3.06
CA SER A 212 -17.76 -12.52 -3.00
C SER A 212 -17.79 -13.13 -4.39
#